data_AF-A0A3M1EQJ3-F1
#
_entry.id   AF-A0A3M1EQJ3-F1
#
_cell.length_a   1.000
_cell.length_b   1.000
_cell.length_c   1.000
_cell.angle_alpha   90.00
_cell.angle_beta   90.00
_cell.angle_gamma   90.00
#
_symmetry.space_group_name_H-M   'P 1'
#
loop_
_entity.id
_entity.type
_entity.pdbx_description
1 polymer ?
#
loop_
_entity_poly.entity_id
_entity_poly.type
_entity_poly.pdbx_seq_one_letter_code
_entity_poly.pdbx_strand_id
1 'polypeptide(L)'
;PATEPSSRVQNLAQATSCVVMNQATIMSDQTCACGNVVENYVGIPDLVIEDMWLDPPEVRAGEPVTLSVRIANWGTGMAWNPTNGGGFYTDVYVNLATRRMPDLFSCGFPGYGDIEPIVCNDPIPPGEARIFSQVYPDGLPLGAGQRFYVRADVHEANWFGLVPETDECNNLFPALNVHSSLLPLLLRRR
;
A
#
# COMPACT_ATOMS: atom_id res chain seq x y z
N PRO A 1 76.19 19.77 -2.22
CA PRO A 1 74.99 20.63 -2.12
C PRO A 1 73.74 19.80 -2.40
N ALA A 2 73.03 19.48 -1.33
CA ALA A 2 71.77 18.74 -1.35
C ALA A 2 70.59 19.70 -1.60
N THR A 3 69.62 19.27 -2.41
CA THR A 3 68.27 19.84 -2.43
C THR A 3 67.24 18.75 -2.74
N GLU A 4 66.45 18.41 -1.74
CA GLU A 4 65.07 17.87 -1.79
C GLU A 4 64.29 18.58 -0.66
N PRO A 5 62.95 18.52 -0.53
CA PRO A 5 61.85 18.21 -1.49
C PRO A 5 60.62 19.17 -1.34
N SER A 6 59.56 19.04 -2.17
CA SER A 6 58.14 19.45 -1.93
C SER A 6 57.36 19.36 -3.27
N SER A 7 56.18 18.77 -3.50
CA SER A 7 55.07 18.28 -2.68
C SER A 7 54.15 17.30 -3.48
N ARG A 8 53.78 16.20 -2.82
CA ARG A 8 52.48 15.47 -2.73
C ARG A 8 51.39 15.55 -3.86
N VAL A 9 51.12 14.38 -4.50
CA VAL A 9 49.82 13.64 -4.75
C VAL A 9 48.67 14.42 -5.45
N GLN A 10 48.08 13.97 -6.59
CA GLN A 10 46.95 13.02 -6.65
C GLN A 10 46.60 12.56 -8.09
N ASN A 11 46.20 11.28 -8.18
CA ASN A 11 45.64 10.57 -9.34
C ASN A 11 44.34 11.20 -9.87
N LEU A 12 44.19 11.31 -11.20
CA LEU A 12 42.89 11.38 -11.87
C LEU A 12 42.92 10.46 -13.11
N ALA A 13 42.50 9.21 -12.93
CA ALA A 13 42.08 8.37 -14.05
C ALA A 13 40.59 8.66 -14.32
N GLN A 14 40.30 9.27 -15.46
CA GLN A 14 38.94 9.51 -15.94
C GLN A 14 38.31 8.16 -16.32
N ALA A 15 37.24 7.77 -15.63
CA ALA A 15 36.41 6.64 -16.03
C ALA A 15 35.22 7.17 -16.86
N THR A 16 35.24 6.87 -18.15
CA THR A 16 34.16 7.16 -19.10
C THR A 16 33.01 6.18 -18.88
N SER A 17 31.79 6.72 -18.78
CA SER A 17 30.53 5.98 -18.59
C SER A 17 30.09 5.28 -19.89
N CYS A 18 29.62 4.03 -19.79
CA CYS A 18 28.89 3.34 -20.84
C CYS A 18 27.50 2.92 -20.31
N VAL A 19 26.45 3.36 -20.99
CA VAL A 19 25.04 2.98 -20.77
C VAL A 19 24.67 1.91 -21.80
N VAL A 20 24.03 0.82 -21.37
CA VAL A 20 23.28 -0.10 -22.27
C VAL A 20 22.00 -0.57 -21.57
N MET A 21 20.87 -0.50 -22.28
CA MET A 21 19.55 -0.98 -21.85
C MET A 21 19.27 -2.42 -22.33
N ASN A 22 18.42 -3.11 -21.55
CA ASN A 22 17.50 -4.23 -21.81
C ASN A 22 17.94 -5.54 -22.52
N GLN A 23 17.77 -6.68 -21.84
CA GLN A 23 16.72 -7.72 -22.07
C GLN A 23 17.04 -8.99 -21.25
N ALA A 24 16.02 -9.64 -20.71
CA ALA A 24 16.12 -10.76 -19.78
C ALA A 24 16.55 -12.08 -20.46
N THR A 25 17.49 -12.81 -19.83
CA THR A 25 17.62 -14.28 -19.73
C THR A 25 18.88 -14.60 -18.90
N ILE A 26 18.74 -15.32 -17.76
CA ILE A 26 19.89 -15.78 -16.97
C ILE A 26 20.03 -17.30 -17.11
N MET A 27 21.14 -17.75 -17.71
CA MET A 27 21.90 -18.93 -17.28
C MET A 27 23.34 -18.80 -17.77
N SER A 28 24.31 -18.64 -16.87
CA SER A 28 25.54 -19.46 -16.84
C SER A 28 26.53 -18.98 -15.78
N ASP A 29 27.17 -19.99 -15.20
CA ASP A 29 28.22 -20.00 -14.20
C ASP A 29 29.59 -19.54 -14.76
N GLN A 30 30.47 -19.10 -13.85
CA GLN A 30 31.93 -18.94 -13.95
C GLN A 30 32.61 -17.68 -14.56
N THR A 31 33.19 -16.91 -13.63
CA THR A 31 34.56 -16.35 -13.56
C THR A 31 35.22 -15.74 -14.80
N CYS A 32 35.41 -14.42 -14.77
CA CYS A 32 36.65 -13.67 -15.02
C CYS A 32 36.43 -12.25 -14.49
N ALA A 33 37.24 -11.79 -13.52
CA ALA A 33 37.07 -10.49 -12.88
C ALA A 33 37.51 -9.33 -13.79
N CYS A 34 36.60 -8.90 -14.68
CA CYS A 34 36.59 -7.58 -15.32
C CYS A 34 35.17 -7.24 -15.80
N GLY A 35 34.22 -7.21 -14.88
CA GLY A 35 32.86 -6.78 -15.15
C GLY A 35 32.30 -6.08 -13.93
N ASN A 36 31.86 -4.85 -14.07
CA ASN A 36 30.98 -4.24 -13.08
C ASN A 36 29.67 -5.03 -13.14
N VAL A 37 29.53 -6.06 -12.29
CA VAL A 37 28.26 -6.76 -12.12
C VAL A 37 27.36 -5.80 -11.35
N VAL A 38 26.41 -5.19 -12.05
CA VAL A 38 25.31 -4.48 -11.41
C VAL A 38 24.24 -5.52 -11.14
N GLU A 39 24.14 -5.98 -9.89
CA GLU A 39 23.02 -6.80 -9.45
C GLU A 39 21.77 -5.91 -9.43
N ASN A 40 20.97 -5.97 -10.50
CA ASN A 40 19.69 -5.28 -10.54
C ASN A 40 18.62 -6.19 -9.94
N TYR A 41 18.38 -6.02 -8.64
CA TYR A 41 17.30 -6.70 -7.94
C TYR A 41 15.98 -5.95 -8.17
N VAL A 42 15.10 -6.51 -8.99
CA VAL A 42 13.71 -6.04 -9.11
C VAL A 42 12.89 -6.77 -8.07
N GLY A 43 12.70 -6.14 -6.91
CA GLY A 43 11.82 -6.67 -5.89
C GLY A 43 10.35 -6.59 -6.32
N ILE A 44 9.52 -7.44 -5.74
CA ILE A 44 8.06 -7.44 -5.92
C ILE A 44 7.43 -7.02 -4.57
N PRO A 45 6.53 -6.03 -4.53
CA PRO A 45 5.81 -5.64 -3.31
C PRO A 45 4.87 -6.73 -2.77
N ASP A 46 4.45 -6.60 -1.51
CA ASP A 46 3.42 -7.44 -0.88
C ASP A 46 2.73 -6.64 0.23
N LEU A 47 1.56 -6.06 -0.05
CA LEU A 47 0.83 -5.15 0.82
C LEU A 47 -0.12 -5.90 1.76
N VAL A 48 0.25 -5.91 3.03
CA VAL A 48 -0.58 -6.49 4.09
C VAL A 48 -1.13 -5.39 4.96
N ILE A 49 -2.45 -5.40 5.18
CA ILE A 49 -3.04 -4.57 6.23
C ILE A 49 -2.76 -5.24 7.57
N GLU A 50 -2.09 -4.54 8.47
CA GLU A 50 -1.72 -5.08 9.79
C GLU A 50 -2.65 -4.58 10.90
N ASP A 51 -3.28 -3.42 10.72
CA ASP A 51 -4.25 -2.89 11.69
C ASP A 51 -5.22 -1.91 11.05
N MET A 52 -6.39 -1.74 11.68
CA MET A 52 -7.33 -0.66 11.37
C MET A 52 -8.09 -0.22 12.61
N TRP A 53 -8.38 1.08 12.72
CA TRP A 53 -9.11 1.64 13.85
C TRP A 53 -9.87 2.91 13.49
N LEU A 54 -10.83 3.27 14.36
CA LEU A 54 -11.68 4.44 14.23
C LEU A 54 -11.39 5.43 15.36
N ASP A 55 -11.47 6.72 15.04
CA ASP A 55 -11.44 7.82 16.01
C ASP A 55 -12.61 8.80 15.75
N PRO A 56 -13.61 8.89 16.66
CA PRO A 56 -13.70 8.15 17.91
C PRO A 56 -13.97 6.64 17.69
N PRO A 57 -13.56 5.76 18.64
CA PRO A 57 -13.79 4.32 18.53
C PRO A 57 -15.27 3.95 18.64
N GLU A 58 -16.08 4.78 19.32
CA GLU A 58 -17.53 4.68 19.33
C GLU A 58 -18.12 5.64 18.30
N VAL A 59 -18.63 5.10 17.19
CA VAL A 59 -19.20 5.91 16.11
C VAL A 59 -20.68 6.19 16.37
N ARG A 60 -21.06 7.45 16.18
CA ARG A 60 -22.46 7.91 16.18
C ARG A 60 -22.87 8.31 14.78
N ALA A 61 -24.12 8.00 14.43
CA ALA A 61 -24.65 8.32 13.11
C ALA A 61 -24.63 9.83 12.87
N GLY A 62 -24.03 10.26 11.75
CA GLY A 62 -23.92 11.67 11.38
C GLY A 62 -22.81 12.45 12.10
N GLU A 63 -22.03 11.82 12.97
CA GLU A 63 -20.87 12.48 13.61
C GLU A 63 -19.58 12.16 12.86
N PRO A 64 -18.64 13.12 12.72
CA PRO A 64 -17.37 12.89 12.06
C PRO A 64 -16.60 11.74 12.68
N VAL A 65 -15.96 10.94 11.82
CA VAL A 65 -15.07 9.86 12.27
C VAL A 65 -13.88 9.77 11.33
N THR A 66 -12.72 9.48 11.92
CA THR A 66 -11.49 9.19 11.19
C THR A 66 -11.28 7.69 11.17
N LEU A 67 -11.20 7.10 9.97
CA LEU A 67 -10.70 5.74 9.81
C LEU A 67 -9.21 5.81 9.53
N SER A 68 -8.44 4.98 10.23
CA SER A 68 -7.01 4.82 9.99
C SER A 68 -6.69 3.36 9.74
N VAL A 69 -5.79 3.12 8.80
CA VAL A 69 -5.34 1.79 8.38
C VAL A 69 -3.82 1.78 8.39
N ARG A 70 -3.23 0.73 8.97
CA ARG A 70 -1.79 0.50 8.95
C ARG A 70 -1.49 -0.59 7.93
N ILE A 71 -0.75 -0.23 6.88
CA ILE A 71 -0.41 -1.10 5.76
C ILE A 71 1.09 -1.31 5.77
N ALA A 72 1.54 -2.55 5.73
CA ALA A 72 2.92 -2.96 5.64
C ALA A 72 3.23 -3.53 4.26
N ASN A 73 4.48 -3.37 3.82
CA ASN A 73 4.99 -4.03 2.63
C ASN A 73 5.93 -5.16 3.04
N TRP A 74 5.43 -6.40 3.02
CA TRP A 74 6.19 -7.62 3.32
C TRP A 74 7.02 -8.12 2.14
N GLY A 75 6.83 -7.50 0.97
CA GLY A 75 7.55 -7.81 -0.24
C GLY A 75 8.96 -7.23 -0.22
N THR A 76 9.65 -7.47 -1.32
CA THR A 76 11.03 -7.02 -1.51
C THR A 76 11.14 -5.84 -2.48
N GLY A 77 10.03 -5.47 -3.13
CA GLY A 77 9.90 -4.33 -4.04
C GLY A 77 9.23 -3.14 -3.39
N MET A 78 9.46 -1.95 -3.94
CA MET A 78 8.74 -0.74 -3.52
C MET A 78 7.27 -0.84 -3.91
N ALA A 79 6.34 -0.70 -2.97
CA ALA A 79 4.91 -0.70 -3.26
C ALA A 79 4.53 0.58 -4.02
N TRP A 80 4.57 0.47 -5.35
CA TRP A 80 4.55 1.59 -6.28
C TRP A 80 3.61 1.22 -7.44
N ASN A 81 2.66 2.09 -7.77
CA ASN A 81 1.84 1.94 -8.97
C ASN A 81 2.66 2.23 -10.24
N PRO A 82 2.94 1.23 -11.10
CA PRO A 82 3.83 1.38 -12.23
C PRO A 82 3.28 2.31 -13.33
N THR A 83 1.99 2.65 -13.30
CA THR A 83 1.33 3.43 -14.34
C THR A 83 1.50 4.94 -14.12
N ASN A 84 1.37 5.43 -12.88
CA ASN A 84 1.35 6.86 -12.57
C ASN A 84 2.53 7.33 -11.72
N GLY A 85 3.44 6.43 -11.33
CA GLY A 85 4.59 6.84 -10.53
C GLY A 85 4.28 7.02 -9.05
N GLY A 86 3.11 6.59 -8.57
CA GLY A 86 2.54 7.04 -7.31
C GLY A 86 1.89 5.95 -6.47
N GLY A 87 0.93 6.40 -5.67
CA GLY A 87 0.22 5.61 -4.66
C GLY A 87 -0.86 4.67 -5.17
N PHE A 88 -1.56 4.08 -4.21
CA PHE A 88 -2.70 3.18 -4.39
C PHE A 88 -3.91 3.63 -3.57
N TYR A 89 -5.02 2.90 -3.68
CA TYR A 89 -6.25 3.19 -2.94
C TYR A 89 -6.59 2.05 -1.98
N THR A 90 -7.08 2.41 -0.80
CA THR A 90 -7.58 1.44 0.16
C THR A 90 -9.07 1.67 0.37
N ASP A 91 -9.87 0.63 0.18
CA ASP A 91 -11.33 0.74 0.19
C ASP A 91 -11.96 0.11 1.42
N VAL A 92 -13.16 0.58 1.77
CA VAL A 92 -13.91 0.20 2.94
C VAL A 92 -15.28 -0.34 2.54
N TYR A 93 -15.55 -1.58 2.94
CA TYR A 93 -16.81 -2.25 2.66
C TYR A 93 -17.64 -2.38 3.92
N VAL A 94 -18.95 -2.13 3.81
CA VAL A 94 -19.90 -2.27 4.91
C VAL A 94 -20.73 -3.53 4.70
N ASN A 95 -20.78 -4.40 5.70
CA ASN A 95 -21.70 -5.54 5.73
C ASN A 95 -21.57 -6.53 4.57
N LEU A 96 -20.37 -7.09 4.41
CA LEU A 96 -20.12 -8.17 3.45
C LEU A 96 -20.99 -9.41 3.67
N ALA A 97 -21.50 -9.65 4.88
CA ALA A 97 -22.38 -10.79 5.17
C ALA A 97 -23.76 -10.72 4.50
N THR A 98 -24.26 -9.51 4.18
CA THR A 98 -25.57 -9.33 3.52
C THR A 98 -25.47 -9.21 2.01
N ARG A 99 -24.29 -8.88 1.48
CA ARG A 99 -24.03 -9.00 0.05
C ARG A 99 -23.68 -10.45 -0.24
N ARG A 100 -24.52 -11.15 -1.02
CA ARG A 100 -24.12 -12.44 -1.62
C ARG A 100 -22.95 -12.17 -2.56
N MET A 101 -21.72 -12.16 -2.05
CA MET A 101 -20.53 -11.91 -2.85
C MET A 101 -19.51 -13.01 -2.57
N PRO A 102 -19.46 -14.07 -3.41
CA PRO A 102 -18.44 -15.10 -3.33
C PRO A 102 -17.02 -14.60 -3.68
N ASP A 103 -16.87 -13.35 -4.15
CA ASP A 103 -15.66 -12.86 -4.80
C ASP A 103 -14.73 -12.02 -3.90
N LEU A 104 -15.09 -11.72 -2.65
CA LEU A 104 -14.18 -11.02 -1.72
C LEU A 104 -13.07 -11.92 -1.16
N PHE A 105 -13.24 -13.24 -1.25
CA PHE A 105 -12.19 -14.23 -1.05
C PHE A 105 -11.44 -14.55 -2.34
N SER A 106 -11.88 -14.00 -3.48
CA SER A 106 -11.08 -14.00 -4.68
C SER A 106 -10.02 -12.92 -4.53
N CYS A 107 -8.79 -13.27 -4.89
CA CYS A 107 -7.63 -12.39 -4.90
C CYS A 107 -7.83 -11.16 -5.80
N GLY A 108 -8.96 -11.09 -6.48
CA GLY A 108 -9.29 -10.03 -7.37
C GLY A 108 -10.70 -9.49 -7.15
N PHE A 109 -10.84 -8.17 -7.07
CA PHE A 109 -12.11 -7.50 -6.85
C PHE A 109 -12.31 -6.30 -7.79
N PRO A 110 -13.29 -6.36 -8.71
CA PRO A 110 -13.62 -5.21 -9.54
C PRO A 110 -14.59 -4.29 -8.80
N GLY A 111 -14.08 -3.17 -8.31
CA GLY A 111 -14.91 -2.03 -7.92
C GLY A 111 -14.59 -1.44 -6.55
N TYR A 112 -14.97 -0.19 -6.41
CA TYR A 112 -14.91 0.50 -5.14
C TYR A 112 -15.96 -0.04 -4.15
N GLY A 113 -15.67 0.12 -2.87
CA GLY A 113 -16.51 -0.22 -1.74
C GLY A 113 -17.63 0.78 -1.55
N ASP A 114 -18.18 0.78 -0.34
CA ASP A 114 -19.41 1.52 -0.02
C ASP A 114 -19.13 2.96 0.39
N ILE A 115 -17.85 3.31 0.51
CA ILE A 115 -17.37 4.50 1.18
C ILE A 115 -16.22 5.08 0.34
N GLU A 116 -15.99 6.39 0.45
CA GLU A 116 -14.84 7.03 -0.18
C GLU A 116 -13.53 6.34 0.25
N PRO A 117 -12.68 5.96 -0.71
CA PRO A 117 -11.45 5.23 -0.43
C PRO A 117 -10.41 6.13 0.24
N ILE A 118 -9.55 5.51 1.05
CA ILE A 118 -8.37 6.14 1.61
C ILE A 118 -7.31 6.22 0.51
N VAL A 119 -6.89 7.43 0.17
CA VAL A 119 -5.84 7.67 -0.82
C VAL A 119 -4.46 7.46 -0.18
N CYS A 120 -3.72 6.48 -0.69
CA CYS A 120 -2.40 6.10 -0.18
C CYS A 120 -1.30 6.64 -1.10
N ASN A 121 -1.06 7.96 -1.06
CA ASN A 121 -0.15 8.65 -2.00
C ASN A 121 1.34 8.30 -1.82
N ASP A 122 1.72 7.89 -0.60
CA ASP A 122 3.11 7.60 -0.28
C ASP A 122 3.40 6.11 -0.52
N PRO A 123 4.31 5.76 -1.44
CA PRO A 123 4.70 4.38 -1.63
C PRO A 123 5.40 3.83 -0.38
N ILE A 124 5.26 2.53 -0.16
CA ILE A 124 5.77 1.84 1.04
C ILE A 124 7.05 1.07 0.69
N PRO A 125 8.22 1.40 1.27
CA PRO A 125 9.44 0.63 1.06
C PRO A 125 9.34 -0.82 1.55
N PRO A 126 10.17 -1.73 1.00
CA PRO A 126 10.26 -3.11 1.49
C PRO A 126 10.51 -3.18 2.99
N GLY A 127 9.69 -3.97 3.72
CA GLY A 127 9.79 -4.16 5.17
C GLY A 127 9.31 -2.96 6.01
N GLU A 128 8.79 -1.90 5.40
CA GLU A 128 8.21 -0.76 6.11
C GLU A 128 6.68 -0.85 6.21
N ALA A 129 6.12 -0.01 7.09
CA ALA A 129 4.69 0.21 7.18
C ALA A 129 4.37 1.71 7.19
N ARG A 130 3.16 2.05 6.74
CA ARG A 130 2.60 3.40 6.76
C ARG A 130 1.19 3.38 7.33
N ILE A 131 0.79 4.52 7.90
CA ILE A 131 -0.57 4.75 8.36
C ILE A 131 -1.20 5.73 7.39
N PHE A 132 -2.36 5.35 6.85
CA PHE A 132 -3.19 6.21 6.04
C PHE A 132 -4.51 6.44 6.75
N SER A 133 -5.02 7.66 6.67
CA SER A 133 -6.24 8.05 7.37
C SER A 133 -7.16 8.84 6.45
N GLN A 134 -8.45 8.61 6.58
CA GLN A 134 -9.50 9.38 5.92
C GLN A 134 -10.49 9.88 6.97
N VAL A 135 -10.83 11.16 6.88
CA VAL A 135 -11.87 11.77 7.70
C VAL A 135 -13.18 11.68 6.92
N TYR A 136 -14.21 11.14 7.56
CA TYR A 136 -15.58 11.12 7.06
C TYR A 136 -16.38 12.16 7.82
N PRO A 137 -16.56 13.39 7.27
CA PRO A 137 -17.13 14.52 8.01
C PRO A 137 -18.61 14.30 8.36
N ASP A 138 -19.35 13.58 7.53
CA ASP A 138 -20.76 13.23 7.76
C ASP A 138 -20.91 11.89 8.52
N GLY A 139 -19.81 11.36 9.03
CA GLY A 139 -19.72 10.05 9.65
C GLY A 139 -19.73 8.89 8.65
N LEU A 140 -19.66 7.68 9.18
CA LEU A 140 -19.79 6.46 8.38
C LEU A 140 -21.27 6.10 8.24
N PRO A 141 -21.69 5.49 7.10
CA PRO A 141 -23.07 5.08 6.85
C PRO A 141 -23.46 3.84 7.67
N LEU A 142 -23.40 3.96 9.00
CA LEU A 142 -23.50 2.87 9.95
C LEU A 142 -24.91 2.65 10.51
N GLY A 143 -25.41 1.43 10.34
CA GLY A 143 -26.52 0.86 11.10
C GLY A 143 -26.04 -0.03 12.26
N ALA A 144 -26.97 -0.46 13.11
CA ALA A 144 -26.64 -1.43 14.16
C ALA A 144 -26.25 -2.79 13.59
N GLY A 145 -25.22 -3.39 14.20
CA GLY A 145 -24.75 -4.73 13.86
C GLY A 145 -23.95 -4.79 12.57
N GLN A 146 -23.50 -3.64 12.04
CA GLN A 146 -22.70 -3.63 10.83
C GLN A 146 -21.21 -3.91 11.09
N ARG A 147 -20.55 -4.53 10.11
CA ARG A 147 -19.12 -4.84 10.12
C ARG A 147 -18.40 -4.13 8.97
N PHE A 148 -17.21 -3.61 9.25
CA PHE A 148 -16.33 -3.02 8.23
C PHE A 148 -15.27 -3.99 7.80
N TYR A 149 -14.92 -3.97 6.53
CA TYR A 149 -13.76 -4.66 6.00
C TYR A 149 -12.97 -3.65 5.18
N VAL A 150 -11.66 -3.78 5.21
CA VAL A 150 -10.77 -2.92 4.45
C VAL A 150 -9.93 -3.77 3.52
N ARG A 151 -9.82 -3.33 2.27
CA ARG A 151 -8.94 -3.95 1.28
C ARG A 151 -7.97 -2.91 0.73
N ALA A 152 -6.68 -3.22 0.78
CA ALA A 152 -5.65 -2.38 0.20
C ALA A 152 -5.54 -2.66 -1.31
N ASP A 153 -5.08 -1.63 -2.02
CA ASP A 153 -4.88 -1.62 -3.47
C ASP A 153 -6.11 -2.04 -4.29
N VAL A 154 -7.24 -1.38 -4.04
CA VAL A 154 -8.48 -1.61 -4.80
C VAL A 154 -8.56 -0.65 -5.98
N HIS A 155 -8.91 -1.16 -7.17
CA HIS A 155 -9.16 -0.32 -8.34
C HIS A 155 -10.23 -0.90 -9.27
N GLU A 156 -11.14 -0.06 -9.75
CA GLU A 156 -12.26 -0.53 -10.59
C GLU A 156 -11.81 -1.08 -11.96
N ALA A 157 -10.74 -0.53 -12.54
CA ALA A 157 -10.25 -0.92 -13.85
C ALA A 157 -9.22 -2.07 -13.81
N ASN A 158 -8.67 -2.36 -12.63
CA ASN A 158 -7.65 -3.39 -12.46
C ASN A 158 -8.10 -4.36 -11.37
N TRP A 159 -8.36 -5.58 -11.80
CA TRP A 159 -8.95 -6.62 -10.96
C TRP A 159 -8.09 -6.93 -9.71
N PHE A 160 -6.77 -6.78 -9.82
CA PHE A 160 -5.80 -7.00 -8.74
C PHE A 160 -5.22 -5.70 -8.17
N GLY A 161 -5.82 -4.55 -8.45
CA GLY A 161 -5.28 -3.28 -7.96
C GLY A 161 -4.26 -2.60 -8.88
N LEU A 162 -3.64 -1.54 -8.38
CA LEU A 162 -2.70 -0.68 -9.09
C LEU A 162 -1.24 -1.07 -8.87
N VAL A 163 -0.93 -1.77 -7.79
CA VAL A 163 0.40 -2.24 -7.42
C VAL A 163 0.41 -3.75 -7.63
N PRO A 164 1.22 -4.28 -8.56
CA PRO A 164 1.35 -5.73 -8.69
C PRO A 164 2.09 -6.30 -7.48
N GLU A 165 1.55 -7.36 -6.87
CA GLU A 165 2.04 -7.92 -5.61
C GLU A 165 2.44 -9.39 -5.73
N THR A 166 3.19 -9.91 -4.74
CA THR A 166 3.49 -11.34 -4.67
C THR A 166 2.29 -12.18 -4.28
N ASP A 167 1.41 -11.67 -3.41
CA ASP A 167 0.18 -12.31 -2.98
C ASP A 167 -0.99 -11.33 -2.93
N GLU A 168 -1.68 -11.19 -4.07
CA GLU A 168 -2.87 -10.35 -4.24
C GLU A 168 -4.06 -10.71 -3.32
N CYS A 169 -3.96 -11.80 -2.56
CA CYS A 169 -5.02 -12.31 -1.70
C CYS A 169 -4.84 -11.89 -0.22
N ASN A 170 -3.72 -11.28 0.16
CA ASN A 170 -3.40 -10.96 1.57
C ASN A 170 -3.69 -9.51 1.98
N ASN A 171 -4.25 -8.71 1.06
CA ASN A 171 -4.55 -7.29 1.23
C ASN A 171 -5.87 -7.01 1.97
N LEU A 172 -6.60 -8.05 2.41
CA LEU A 172 -7.90 -7.94 3.06
C LEU A 172 -7.75 -8.03 4.59
N PHE A 173 -8.11 -6.97 5.29
CA PHE A 173 -8.16 -6.98 6.75
C PHE A 173 -9.49 -7.55 7.27
N PRO A 174 -9.49 -8.40 8.31
CA PRO A 174 -10.71 -8.90 8.93
C PRO A 174 -11.56 -7.78 9.55
N ALA A 175 -12.81 -8.08 9.85
CA ALA A 175 -13.74 -7.02 10.22
C ALA A 175 -13.55 -6.42 11.63
N LEU A 176 -13.70 -5.10 11.73
CA LEU A 176 -13.97 -4.40 13.00
C LEU A 176 -15.46 -4.53 13.35
N ASN A 177 -15.75 -4.83 14.62
CA ASN A 177 -17.11 -4.70 15.17
C ASN A 177 -17.30 -3.26 15.63
N VAL A 178 -18.30 -2.56 15.09
CA VAL A 178 -18.65 -1.23 15.59
C VAL A 178 -19.87 -1.34 16.47
N HIS A 179 -19.69 -1.07 17.77
CA HIS A 179 -20.78 -0.85 18.68
C HIS A 179 -21.37 0.53 18.40
N SER A 180 -22.32 0.61 17.47
CA SER A 180 -23.12 1.81 17.31
C SER A 180 -24.01 1.98 18.55
N SER A 181 -23.81 3.04 19.33
CA SER A 181 -24.81 3.46 20.29
C SER A 181 -25.98 4.09 19.52
N LEU A 182 -26.88 3.26 19.00
CA LEU A 182 -28.19 3.72 18.57
C LEU A 182 -28.93 4.18 19.82
N LEU A 183 -28.91 5.48 20.12
CA LEU A 183 -29.95 6.04 20.97
C LEU A 183 -31.25 5.98 20.16
N PRO A 184 -32.24 5.16 20.54
CA PRO A 184 -33.48 5.08 19.79
C PRO A 184 -34.26 6.39 19.95
N LEU A 185 -34.74 6.95 18.83
CA LEU A 185 -35.93 7.81 18.77
C LEU A 185 -35.98 9.02 19.72
N LEU A 186 -35.40 10.14 19.32
CA LEU A 186 -36.07 11.43 19.55
C LEU A 186 -36.77 11.85 18.27
N LEU A 187 -37.96 11.26 18.11
CA LEU A 187 -39.01 11.73 17.23
C LEU A 187 -39.28 13.21 17.57
N ARG A 188 -38.67 14.15 16.84
CA ARG A 188 -38.97 15.57 16.98
C ARG A 188 -40.35 15.81 16.37
N ARG A 189 -41.40 15.66 17.19
CA ARG A 189 -42.70 16.29 16.93
C ARG A 189 -42.50 17.81 16.98
N ARG A 190 -42.65 18.48 15.84
CA ARG A 190 -43.43 19.72 15.73
C ARG A 190 -44.11 19.75 14.38
#